data_AF-A0A1Y6C029-F1
#
_entry.id   AF-A0A1Y6C029-F1
#
_cell.length_a   1.000
_cell.length_b   1.000
_cell.length_c   1.000
_cell.angle_alpha   90.00
_cell.angle_beta   90.00
_cell.angle_gamma   90.00
#
_symmetry.space_group_name_H-M   'P 1'
#
loop_
_entity.id
_entity.type
_entity.pdbx_description
1 polymer ?
#
loop_
_entity_poly.entity_id
_entity_poly.type
_entity_poly.pdbx_seq_one_letter_code
_entity_poly.pdbx_strand_id
1 'polypeptide(L)'
;MPLIAGLSARGRGRFRRRPTRRVAPFRGPLRRRLRRGNMLLGALAALALAALTLPRGVAMLQEQTDRQLRIVSGSQASAVLVAADAYAKAHFPTLAVGSEVAIPLADLVDEGLLRAGLSGQTALGQSIAVTAGADASGPAGGAVTIVVALTGGPPLGLTDRVKLAAAIGEAGGYLRQTDAASGGGGSEVYGAFHGWCSDGCDPADLPGDLSTTQVLAVERLPRQSVLEPYLYRVAVPGFPEANRMSTDLDLDGFDLTGAGRLDAGDVAVSGSLSVAGDASIGGALSVTGTLSAGELQASGPVTVDDLAVEGTATLAGPVAVSGLISADSLSTSGDLQAAGLTVEGSASAAALSVAGPVAASSLSASSAEVTDLVAGSATASSLEVSGTATAVQLDSGDASIAGNASLGGNLAVGGGAAVTGTLQAGAVGADSLVVGSCTGC
;
A
#
# COMPACT_ATOMS: atom_id res chain seq x y z
N MET A 1 -45.49 -14.43 5.33
CA MET A 1 -46.66 -15.12 4.73
C MET A 1 -46.21 -16.45 4.13
N PRO A 2 -47.04 -17.51 4.18
CA PRO A 2 -46.60 -18.91 4.17
C PRO A 2 -47.04 -19.72 2.92
N LEU A 3 -46.49 -20.92 2.73
CA LEU A 3 -47.01 -22.06 1.93
C LEU A 3 -46.13 -23.27 2.32
N ILE A 4 -46.52 -24.26 3.14
CA ILE A 4 -47.57 -25.31 3.06
C ILE A 4 -47.43 -26.27 1.86
N ALA A 5 -47.02 -27.51 2.18
CA ALA A 5 -47.44 -28.85 1.68
C ALA A 5 -46.20 -29.78 1.59
N GLY A 6 -46.16 -31.04 2.04
CA GLY A 6 -47.17 -31.97 2.53
C GLY A 6 -46.85 -33.37 1.98
N LEU A 7 -46.58 -34.39 2.81
CA LEU A 7 -46.64 -35.84 2.49
C LEU A 7 -46.33 -36.62 3.80
N SER A 8 -47.28 -37.24 4.52
CA SER A 8 -48.13 -38.41 4.24
C SER A 8 -47.40 -39.77 4.29
N ALA A 9 -47.68 -40.54 5.36
CA ALA A 9 -48.06 -41.98 5.41
C ALA A 9 -47.48 -42.68 6.65
N ARG A 10 -48.31 -42.96 7.67
CA ARG A 10 -49.02 -44.25 7.93
C ARG A 10 -48.13 -45.39 8.48
N GLY A 11 -48.28 -45.67 9.77
CA GLY A 11 -47.82 -46.92 10.40
C GLY A 11 -48.59 -47.21 11.69
N ARG A 12 -49.52 -48.18 11.61
CA ARG A 12 -50.47 -48.62 12.66
C ARG A 12 -49.79 -49.48 13.73
N GLY A 13 -50.28 -49.50 14.98
CA GLY A 13 -49.80 -50.52 15.92
C GLY A 13 -50.34 -50.57 17.36
N ARG A 14 -51.64 -50.87 17.53
CA ARG A 14 -52.22 -51.71 18.61
C ARG A 14 -52.26 -51.17 20.06
N PHE A 15 -53.47 -50.68 20.39
CA PHE A 15 -54.10 -50.73 21.71
C PHE A 15 -53.99 -52.13 22.35
N ARG A 16 -53.45 -52.23 23.57
CA ARG A 16 -53.61 -53.41 24.42
C ARG A 16 -54.82 -53.27 25.32
N ARG A 17 -55.70 -54.27 25.20
CA ARG A 17 -56.97 -54.45 25.91
C ARG A 17 -56.74 -54.76 27.40
N ARG A 18 -57.66 -54.25 28.23
CA ARG A 18 -57.89 -54.67 29.62
C ARG A 18 -58.23 -56.16 29.71
N PRO A 19 -57.70 -56.90 30.69
CA PRO A 19 -58.29 -58.17 31.10
C PRO A 19 -59.33 -57.93 32.21
N THR A 20 -60.56 -58.37 31.94
CA THR A 20 -61.60 -58.64 32.93
C THR A 20 -61.16 -59.79 33.83
N ARG A 21 -61.14 -59.60 35.16
CA ARG A 21 -61.00 -60.71 36.11
C ARG A 21 -62.14 -60.70 37.13
N ARG A 22 -62.67 -61.92 37.30
CA ARG A 22 -63.89 -62.32 37.99
C ARG A 22 -63.97 -61.88 39.44
N VAL A 23 -65.20 -61.63 39.86
CA VAL A 23 -65.68 -61.45 41.23
C VAL A 23 -65.53 -62.76 42.02
N ALA A 24 -65.00 -62.65 43.25
CA ALA A 24 -65.20 -63.59 44.35
C ALA A 24 -65.23 -62.79 45.68
N PRO A 25 -65.90 -63.29 46.74
CA PRO A 25 -66.73 -62.46 47.61
C PRO A 25 -66.02 -61.83 48.80
N PHE A 26 -66.65 -60.74 49.27
CA PHE A 26 -66.39 -60.01 50.50
C PHE A 26 -66.08 -60.92 51.71
N ARG A 27 -64.91 -60.70 52.32
CA ARG A 27 -64.62 -61.06 53.72
C ARG A 27 -64.21 -59.81 54.50
N GLY A 28 -65.13 -59.39 55.39
CA GLY A 28 -64.91 -58.70 56.66
C GLY A 28 -64.11 -57.38 56.68
N PRO A 29 -64.71 -56.23 57.07
CA PRO A 29 -63.91 -55.06 57.41
C PRO A 29 -63.15 -55.32 58.73
N LEU A 30 -61.82 -55.27 58.69
CA LEU A 30 -61.01 -55.09 59.89
C LEU A 30 -61.41 -53.75 60.51
N ARG A 31 -62.27 -53.79 61.52
CA ARG A 31 -62.54 -52.67 62.41
C ARG A 31 -61.23 -52.27 63.10
N ARG A 32 -60.48 -51.33 62.52
CA ARG A 32 -59.52 -50.53 63.29
C ARG A 32 -60.34 -49.65 64.23
N ARG A 33 -60.42 -50.09 65.49
CA ARG A 33 -60.90 -49.25 66.59
C ARG A 33 -59.99 -48.03 66.66
N LEU A 34 -60.48 -46.88 66.21
CA LEU A 34 -59.96 -45.58 66.64
C LEU A 34 -60.22 -45.50 68.15
N ARG A 35 -59.22 -45.87 68.95
CA ARG A 35 -59.21 -45.60 70.39
C ARG A 35 -59.03 -44.10 70.55
N ARG A 36 -60.13 -43.38 70.77
CA ARG A 36 -60.20 -41.95 71.13
C ARG A 36 -59.65 -41.62 72.53
N GLY A 37 -58.70 -42.41 73.05
CA GLY A 37 -58.18 -42.25 74.43
C GLY A 37 -56.98 -41.32 74.58
N ASN A 38 -56.08 -41.22 73.58
CA ASN A 38 -54.79 -40.52 73.72
C ASN A 38 -54.56 -39.45 72.63
N MET A 39 -55.62 -38.87 72.06
CA MET A 39 -55.47 -37.81 71.05
C MET A 39 -54.75 -36.57 71.60
N LEU A 40 -54.99 -36.22 72.88
CA LEU A 40 -54.30 -35.10 73.53
C LEU A 40 -52.80 -35.35 73.76
N LEU A 41 -52.42 -36.55 74.19
CA LEU A 41 -51.02 -36.89 74.42
C LEU A 41 -50.22 -36.98 73.12
N GLY A 42 -50.82 -37.57 72.07
CA GLY A 42 -50.22 -37.62 70.73
C GLY A 42 -50.12 -36.24 70.08
N ALA A 43 -51.13 -35.38 70.26
CA ALA A 43 -51.09 -34.00 69.79
C ALA A 43 -50.02 -33.17 70.52
N LEU A 44 -49.87 -33.31 71.83
CA LEU A 44 -48.81 -32.66 72.61
C LEU A 44 -47.41 -33.14 72.21
N ALA A 45 -47.22 -34.44 72.00
CA ALA A 45 -45.96 -34.99 71.52
C ALA A 45 -45.61 -34.50 70.10
N ALA A 46 -46.60 -34.39 69.22
CA ALA A 46 -46.41 -33.82 67.88
C ALA A 46 -46.07 -32.31 67.93
N LEU A 47 -46.70 -31.55 68.82
CA LEU A 47 -46.40 -30.14 69.03
C LEU A 47 -45.00 -29.93 69.63
N ALA A 48 -44.59 -30.78 70.57
CA ALA A 48 -43.23 -30.77 71.12
C ALA A 48 -42.17 -31.11 70.06
N LEU A 49 -42.43 -32.09 69.19
CA LEU A 49 -41.56 -32.42 68.06
C LEU A 49 -41.51 -31.32 66.99
N ALA A 50 -42.65 -30.67 66.72
CA ALA A 50 -42.70 -29.53 65.82
C ALA A 50 -41.92 -28.34 66.39
N ALA A 51 -42.08 -28.03 67.68
CA ALA A 51 -41.32 -26.96 68.34
C ALA A 51 -39.80 -27.20 68.32
N LEU A 52 -39.35 -28.46 68.26
CA LEU A 52 -37.94 -28.84 68.23
C LEU A 52 -37.35 -28.84 66.80
N THR A 53 -38.18 -29.09 65.78
CA THR A 53 -37.75 -29.19 64.37
C THR A 53 -37.98 -27.90 63.58
N LEU A 54 -39.02 -27.12 63.88
CA LEU A 54 -39.33 -25.85 63.21
C LEU A 54 -38.17 -24.85 63.25
N PRO A 55 -37.45 -24.63 64.37
CA PRO A 55 -36.31 -23.70 64.39
C PRO A 55 -35.18 -24.14 63.44
N ARG A 56 -34.90 -25.45 63.35
CA ARG A 56 -33.91 -25.98 62.40
C ARG A 56 -34.37 -25.87 60.96
N GLY A 57 -35.67 -26.07 60.70
CA GLY A 57 -36.25 -25.86 59.38
C GLY A 57 -36.18 -24.40 58.91
N VAL A 58 -36.48 -23.46 59.80
CA VAL A 58 -36.37 -22.01 59.53
C VAL A 58 -34.89 -21.62 59.30
N ALA A 59 -33.97 -22.10 60.14
CA ALA A 59 -32.54 -21.83 59.95
C ALA A 59 -32.02 -22.39 58.61
N MET A 60 -32.49 -23.57 58.18
CA MET A 60 -32.13 -24.14 56.88
C MET A 60 -32.71 -23.34 55.70
N LEU A 61 -33.94 -22.83 55.83
CA LEU A 61 -34.56 -21.94 54.84
C LEU A 61 -33.82 -20.59 54.76
N GLN A 62 -33.41 -20.03 55.89
CA GLN A 62 -32.61 -18.81 55.96
C GLN A 62 -31.23 -19.00 55.32
N GLU A 63 -30.54 -20.10 55.62
CA GLU A 63 -29.26 -20.44 54.97
C GLU A 63 -29.44 -20.58 53.44
N GLN A 64 -30.57 -21.15 52.99
CA GLN A 64 -30.88 -21.23 51.57
C GLN A 64 -31.12 -19.86 50.93
N THR A 65 -31.87 -18.96 51.58
CA THR A 65 -32.07 -17.60 51.05
C THR A 65 -30.76 -16.83 51.03
N ASP A 66 -29.96 -16.91 52.08
CA ASP A 66 -28.67 -16.23 52.16
C ASP A 66 -27.70 -16.75 51.10
N ARG A 67 -27.75 -18.06 50.82
CA ARG A 67 -26.98 -18.66 49.72
C ARG A 67 -27.40 -18.10 48.37
N GLN A 68 -28.70 -17.97 48.11
CA GLN A 68 -29.20 -17.39 46.86
C GLN A 68 -28.80 -15.92 46.73
N LEU A 69 -28.93 -15.13 47.81
CA LEU A 69 -28.50 -13.73 47.83
C LEU A 69 -27.00 -13.57 47.54
N ARG A 70 -26.15 -14.45 48.09
CA ARG A 70 -24.71 -14.48 47.79
C ARG A 70 -24.43 -14.83 46.33
N ILE A 71 -25.09 -15.85 45.78
CA ILE A 71 -24.91 -16.26 44.39
C ILE A 71 -25.31 -15.12 43.44
N VAL A 72 -26.47 -14.49 43.68
CA VAL A 72 -26.93 -13.36 42.86
C VAL A 72 -25.99 -12.17 42.98
N SER A 73 -25.57 -11.81 44.19
CA SER A 73 -24.63 -10.71 44.42
C SER A 73 -23.27 -10.95 43.73
N GLY A 74 -22.76 -12.18 43.81
CA GLY A 74 -21.54 -12.58 43.11
C GLY A 74 -21.69 -12.49 41.59
N SER A 75 -22.82 -12.95 41.05
CA SER A 75 -23.11 -12.84 39.61
C SER A 75 -23.25 -11.39 39.12
N GLN A 76 -23.77 -10.48 39.95
CA GLN A 76 -23.85 -9.05 39.64
C GLN A 76 -22.45 -8.44 39.58
N ALA A 77 -21.59 -8.73 40.57
CA ALA A 77 -20.21 -8.26 40.57
C ALA A 77 -19.41 -8.83 39.39
N SER A 78 -19.59 -10.11 39.07
CA SER A 78 -18.97 -10.75 37.90
C SER A 78 -19.43 -10.10 36.58
N ALA A 79 -20.73 -9.82 36.41
CA ALA A 79 -21.23 -9.13 35.22
C ALA A 79 -20.64 -7.72 35.06
N VAL A 80 -20.48 -6.99 36.17
CA VAL A 80 -19.82 -5.68 36.16
C VAL A 80 -18.33 -5.80 35.86
N LEU A 81 -17.64 -6.82 36.39
CA LEU A 81 -16.23 -7.07 36.09
C LEU A 81 -16.02 -7.35 34.60
N VAL A 82 -16.86 -8.18 33.99
CA VAL A 82 -16.78 -8.49 32.54
C VAL A 82 -17.01 -7.22 31.70
N ALA A 83 -17.97 -6.37 32.09
CA ALA A 83 -18.18 -5.09 31.41
C ALA A 83 -17.00 -4.12 31.59
N ALA A 84 -16.43 -4.07 32.80
CA ALA A 84 -15.26 -3.26 33.12
C ALA A 84 -14.00 -3.75 32.39
N ASP A 85 -13.82 -5.06 32.21
CA ASP A 85 -12.76 -5.65 31.37
C ASP A 85 -12.87 -5.17 29.93
N ALA A 86 -14.06 -5.24 29.34
CA ALA A 86 -14.29 -4.74 27.98
C ALA A 86 -14.02 -3.23 27.86
N TYR A 87 -14.42 -2.44 28.85
CA TYR A 87 -14.13 -1.00 28.92
C TYR A 87 -12.62 -0.75 29.03
N ALA A 88 -11.94 -1.46 29.93
CA ALA A 88 -10.51 -1.32 30.13
C ALA A 88 -9.70 -1.72 28.89
N LYS A 89 -10.17 -2.69 28.10
CA LYS A 89 -9.60 -3.03 26.79
C LYS A 89 -9.74 -1.87 25.80
N ALA A 90 -10.92 -1.27 25.70
CA ALA A 90 -11.16 -0.13 24.81
C ALA A 90 -10.34 1.11 25.21
N HIS A 91 -10.14 1.32 26.51
CA HIS A 91 -9.44 2.49 27.08
C HIS A 91 -8.04 2.16 27.63
N PHE A 92 -7.43 1.05 27.18
CA PHE A 92 -6.16 0.58 27.73
C PHE A 92 -5.03 1.61 27.70
N PRO A 93 -4.80 2.36 26.60
CA PRO A 93 -3.66 3.28 26.54
C PRO A 93 -3.71 4.39 27.59
N THR A 94 -4.90 4.83 28.01
CA THR A 94 -5.06 5.86 29.04
C THR A 94 -4.94 5.27 30.44
N LEU A 95 -5.55 4.11 30.68
CA LEU A 95 -5.53 3.42 31.98
C LEU A 95 -4.16 2.83 32.33
N ALA A 96 -3.38 2.38 31.33
CA ALA A 96 -2.11 1.69 31.57
C ALA A 96 -0.93 2.62 31.97
N VAL A 97 -1.12 3.94 31.88
CA VAL A 97 -0.08 4.94 32.18
C VAL A 97 -0.61 6.12 33.02
N GLY A 98 -1.93 6.20 33.20
CA GLY A 98 -2.59 7.23 33.99
C GLY A 98 -2.65 6.94 35.48
N SER A 99 -3.11 7.92 36.24
CA SER A 99 -3.55 7.70 37.62
C SER A 99 -4.78 6.78 37.65
N GLU A 100 -5.05 6.18 38.80
CA GLU A 100 -6.28 5.45 39.06
C GLU A 100 -7.54 6.24 38.62
N VAL A 101 -8.46 5.56 37.93
CA VAL A 101 -9.71 6.10 37.40
C VAL A 101 -10.89 5.31 37.96
N ALA A 102 -11.83 6.02 38.59
CA ALA A 102 -13.13 5.45 38.90
C ALA A 102 -13.97 5.37 37.61
N ILE A 103 -14.53 4.19 37.32
CA ILE A 103 -15.38 3.95 36.16
C ILE A 103 -16.84 3.90 36.63
N PRO A 104 -17.64 4.96 36.38
CA PRO A 104 -19.06 4.95 36.68
C PRO A 104 -19.77 3.79 35.98
N LEU A 105 -20.73 3.16 36.67
CA LEU A 105 -21.58 2.15 36.02
C LEU A 105 -22.40 2.73 34.85
N ALA A 106 -22.62 4.05 34.83
CA ALA A 106 -23.28 4.75 33.72
C ALA A 106 -22.47 4.63 32.43
N ASP A 107 -21.15 4.87 32.48
CA ASP A 107 -20.25 4.80 31.33
C ASP A 107 -20.26 3.39 30.71
N LEU A 108 -20.29 2.35 31.55
CA LEU A 108 -20.42 0.96 31.08
C LEU A 108 -21.76 0.69 30.37
N VAL A 109 -22.84 1.36 30.78
CA VAL A 109 -24.16 1.25 30.14
C VAL A 109 -24.20 2.06 28.85
N ASP A 110 -23.61 3.25 28.83
CA ASP A 110 -23.59 4.16 27.68
C ASP A 110 -22.78 3.58 26.52
N GLU A 111 -21.69 2.87 26.80
CA GLU A 111 -20.92 2.11 25.80
C GLU A 111 -21.55 0.75 25.43
N GLY A 112 -22.70 0.41 26.01
CA GLY A 112 -23.42 -0.84 25.73
C GLY A 112 -22.74 -2.10 26.27
N LEU A 113 -21.76 -1.97 27.17
CA LEU A 113 -21.01 -3.06 27.78
C LEU A 113 -21.78 -3.71 28.95
N LEU A 114 -22.60 -2.92 29.65
CA LEU A 114 -23.44 -3.35 30.76
C LEU A 114 -24.93 -3.19 30.42
N ARG A 115 -25.75 -4.17 30.80
CA ARG A 115 -27.21 -4.12 30.57
C ARG A 115 -27.85 -2.96 31.34
N ALA A 116 -28.63 -2.13 30.64
CA ALA A 116 -29.48 -1.12 31.25
C ALA A 116 -30.45 -1.73 32.28
N GLY A 117 -30.50 -1.16 33.49
CA GLY A 117 -31.38 -1.60 34.57
C GLY A 117 -30.73 -2.50 35.65
N LEU A 118 -29.43 -2.78 35.56
CA LEU A 118 -28.70 -3.36 36.70
C LEU A 118 -28.64 -2.34 37.85
N SER A 119 -29.03 -2.74 39.06
CA SER A 119 -28.91 -1.88 40.24
C SER A 119 -27.43 -1.69 40.61
N GLY A 120 -27.06 -0.46 41.00
CA GLY A 120 -25.73 -0.18 41.59
C GLY A 120 -25.53 -0.78 42.98
N GLN A 121 -26.48 -1.59 43.45
CA GLN A 121 -26.39 -2.36 44.68
C GLN A 121 -26.58 -3.85 44.40
N THR A 122 -25.86 -4.68 45.15
CA THR A 122 -26.03 -6.13 45.13
C THR A 122 -27.30 -6.57 45.86
N ALA A 123 -27.69 -7.82 45.69
CA ALA A 123 -28.81 -8.40 46.44
C ALA A 123 -28.60 -8.42 47.98
N LEU A 124 -27.35 -8.27 48.44
CA LEU A 124 -26.99 -8.12 49.86
C LEU A 124 -26.96 -6.66 50.34
N GLY A 125 -27.31 -5.69 49.47
CA GLY A 125 -27.36 -4.27 49.80
C GLY A 125 -26.01 -3.56 49.80
N GLN A 126 -24.98 -4.15 49.19
CA GLN A 126 -23.65 -3.54 49.05
C GLN A 126 -23.63 -2.70 47.77
N SER A 127 -23.00 -1.52 47.79
CA SER A 127 -22.75 -0.74 46.57
C SER A 127 -21.64 -1.37 45.74
N ILE A 128 -21.77 -1.28 44.41
CA ILE A 128 -20.76 -1.74 43.46
C ILE A 128 -19.98 -0.52 42.97
N ALA A 129 -18.68 -0.49 43.23
CA ALA A 129 -17.77 0.53 42.72
C ALA A 129 -16.73 -0.13 41.79
N VAL A 130 -16.44 0.51 40.66
CA VAL A 130 -15.44 0.03 39.70
C VAL A 130 -14.32 1.04 39.61
N THR A 131 -13.09 0.54 39.72
CA THR A 131 -11.89 1.33 39.59
C THR A 131 -10.89 0.58 38.73
N ALA A 132 -10.20 1.29 37.83
CA ALA A 132 -9.11 0.73 37.06
C ALA A 132 -7.88 1.64 37.12
N GLY A 133 -6.69 1.07 37.03
CA GLY A 133 -5.45 1.83 37.00
C GLY A 133 -4.29 1.01 36.48
N ALA A 134 -3.16 1.68 36.24
CA ALA A 134 -1.92 1.03 35.88
C ALA A 134 -1.54 0.03 36.98
N ASP A 135 -1.13 -1.15 36.57
CA ASP A 135 -0.71 -2.20 37.50
C ASP A 135 0.58 -1.81 38.22
N ALA A 136 0.51 -1.67 39.55
CA ALA A 136 1.57 -1.08 40.36
C ALA A 136 2.85 -1.95 40.42
N SER A 137 2.72 -3.26 40.22
CA SER A 137 3.84 -4.21 40.29
C SER A 137 4.52 -4.48 38.95
N GLY A 138 3.94 -4.00 37.85
CA GLY A 138 4.43 -4.21 36.49
C GLY A 138 5.27 -3.06 35.93
N PRO A 139 5.93 -3.26 34.78
CA PRO A 139 6.47 -2.14 34.01
C PRO A 139 5.33 -1.20 33.59
N ALA A 140 5.58 0.12 33.66
CA ALA A 140 4.60 1.13 33.25
C ALA A 140 4.09 0.85 31.82
N GLY A 141 2.77 0.89 31.62
CA GLY A 141 2.13 0.54 30.34
C GLY A 141 2.04 -0.96 30.04
N GLY A 142 2.42 -1.82 30.98
CA GLY A 142 2.46 -3.28 30.81
C GLY A 142 1.14 -3.99 31.11
N ALA A 143 0.36 -3.50 32.08
CA ALA A 143 -0.94 -4.06 32.45
C ALA A 143 -1.83 -3.00 33.12
N VAL A 144 -3.15 -3.26 33.10
CA VAL A 144 -4.17 -2.51 33.83
C VAL A 144 -4.80 -3.46 34.84
N THR A 145 -4.91 -3.03 36.09
CA THR A 145 -5.64 -3.77 37.13
C THR A 145 -7.02 -3.15 37.29
N ILE A 146 -8.05 -3.99 37.31
CA ILE A 146 -9.46 -3.60 37.43
C ILE A 146 -9.97 -4.18 38.74
N VAL A 147 -10.60 -3.33 39.55
CA VAL A 147 -11.18 -3.72 40.83
C VAL A 147 -12.66 -3.36 40.83
N VAL A 148 -13.48 -4.37 41.12
CA VAL A 148 -14.90 -4.19 41.43
C VAL A 148 -15.07 -4.39 42.92
N ALA A 149 -15.20 -3.29 43.67
CA ALA A 149 -15.34 -3.30 45.11
C ALA A 149 -16.81 -3.35 45.53
N LEU A 150 -17.14 -4.27 46.44
CA LEU A 150 -18.44 -4.33 47.12
C LEU A 150 -18.33 -3.62 48.47
N THR A 151 -18.78 -2.37 48.49
CA THR A 151 -18.67 -1.45 49.64
C THR A 151 -19.98 -1.32 50.39
N GLY A 152 -19.89 -1.02 51.69
CA GLY A 152 -21.08 -0.87 52.54
C GLY A 152 -21.85 -2.17 52.77
N GLY A 153 -23.15 -2.04 53.06
CA GLY A 153 -24.03 -3.14 53.44
C GLY A 153 -23.81 -3.66 54.88
N PRO A 154 -24.54 -4.71 55.30
CA PRO A 154 -24.33 -5.35 56.59
C PRO A 154 -22.90 -5.93 56.71
N PRO A 155 -22.27 -5.89 57.90
CA PRO A 155 -20.99 -6.55 58.09
C PRO A 155 -21.14 -8.06 57.89
N LEU A 156 -20.33 -8.63 57.01
CA LEU A 156 -20.26 -10.05 56.70
C LEU A 156 -19.16 -10.71 57.54
N GLY A 157 -19.48 -11.85 58.15
CA GLY A 157 -18.47 -12.68 58.78
C GLY A 157 -17.46 -13.22 57.74
N LEU A 158 -16.25 -13.57 58.20
CA LEU A 158 -15.17 -14.02 57.31
C LEU A 158 -15.60 -15.20 56.41
N THR A 159 -16.36 -16.15 56.93
CA THR A 159 -16.89 -17.28 56.15
C THR A 159 -17.85 -16.83 55.04
N ASP A 160 -18.70 -15.83 55.29
CA ASP A 160 -19.62 -15.32 54.28
C ASP A 160 -18.92 -14.50 53.21
N ARG A 161 -17.86 -13.78 53.57
CA ARG A 161 -16.99 -13.07 52.62
C ARG A 161 -16.31 -14.05 51.66
N VAL A 162 -15.74 -15.14 52.18
CA VAL A 162 -15.14 -16.20 51.35
C VAL A 162 -16.18 -16.85 50.43
N LYS A 163 -17.38 -17.15 50.94
CA LYS A 163 -18.48 -17.73 50.14
C LYS A 163 -18.96 -16.77 49.05
N LEU A 164 -19.03 -15.47 49.33
CA LEU A 164 -19.42 -14.46 48.35
C LEU A 164 -18.31 -14.23 47.31
N ALA A 165 -17.05 -14.16 47.73
CA ALA A 165 -15.89 -14.12 46.81
C ALA A 165 -15.91 -15.34 45.87
N ALA A 166 -16.14 -16.53 46.40
CA ALA A 166 -16.28 -17.74 45.59
C ALA A 166 -17.48 -17.71 44.62
N ALA A 167 -18.53 -16.93 44.93
CA ALA A 167 -19.67 -16.75 44.04
C ALA A 167 -19.39 -15.77 42.89
N ILE A 168 -18.39 -14.90 43.01
CA ILE A 168 -17.90 -14.05 41.92
C ILE A 168 -17.11 -14.89 40.91
N GLY A 169 -16.36 -15.88 41.40
CA GLY A 169 -15.55 -16.78 40.58
C GLY A 169 -14.07 -16.66 40.90
N GLU A 170 -13.21 -16.94 39.92
CA GLU A 170 -11.75 -16.92 40.09
C GLU A 170 -11.20 -15.54 40.44
N ALA A 171 -11.77 -14.49 39.85
CA ALA A 171 -11.44 -13.09 40.16
C ALA A 171 -11.90 -12.64 41.55
N GLY A 172 -12.73 -13.42 42.24
CA GLY A 172 -13.33 -13.03 43.51
C GLY A 172 -12.35 -13.09 44.68
N GLY A 173 -12.29 -12.01 45.47
CA GLY A 173 -11.47 -11.91 46.67
C GLY A 173 -12.20 -11.23 47.84
N TYR A 174 -11.59 -11.30 49.02
CA TYR A 174 -12.09 -10.69 50.24
C TYR A 174 -10.95 -10.04 51.01
N LEU A 175 -11.26 -8.95 51.71
CA LEU A 175 -10.33 -8.38 52.67
C LEU A 175 -10.37 -9.19 53.98
N ARG A 176 -9.24 -9.29 54.68
CA ARG A 176 -9.17 -9.84 56.02
C ARG A 176 -8.56 -8.78 56.91
N GLN A 177 -9.27 -8.39 57.96
CA GLN A 177 -8.68 -7.53 58.97
C GLN A 177 -7.82 -8.41 59.88
N THR A 178 -6.55 -8.04 60.05
CA THR A 178 -5.65 -8.69 61.00
C THR A 178 -5.70 -7.92 62.32
N ASP A 179 -5.92 -8.65 63.41
CA ASP A 179 -5.94 -8.04 64.73
C ASP A 179 -4.53 -7.53 65.07
N ALA A 180 -4.45 -6.35 65.70
CA ALA A 180 -3.18 -5.73 66.10
C ALA A 180 -2.33 -6.61 67.06
N ALA A 181 -2.91 -7.67 67.64
CA ALA A 181 -2.25 -8.62 68.52
C ALA A 181 -1.18 -9.49 67.82
N SER A 182 -1.20 -9.61 66.49
CA SER A 182 -0.21 -10.37 65.70
C SER A 182 0.95 -9.53 65.15
N GLY A 183 1.13 -8.28 65.60
CA GLY A 183 2.29 -7.46 65.24
C GLY A 183 2.19 -6.70 63.92
N GLY A 184 1.03 -6.70 63.27
CA GLY A 184 0.73 -5.88 62.10
C GLY A 184 -0.78 -5.69 62.00
N GLY A 185 -1.29 -4.58 62.54
CA GLY A 185 -2.69 -4.19 62.33
C GLY A 185 -2.84 -3.70 60.89
N GLY A 186 -3.50 -4.49 60.05
CA GLY A 186 -3.65 -4.20 58.63
C GLY A 186 -4.86 -4.90 58.02
N SER A 187 -5.06 -4.67 56.74
CA SER A 187 -6.01 -5.42 55.92
C SER A 187 -5.20 -6.20 54.90
N GLU A 188 -5.52 -7.48 54.71
CA GLU A 188 -4.90 -8.33 53.68
C GLU A 188 -5.95 -8.69 52.63
N VAL A 189 -5.57 -8.84 51.36
CA VAL A 189 -6.48 -9.23 50.27
C VAL A 189 -6.17 -10.64 49.81
N TYR A 190 -7.18 -11.52 49.85
CA TYR A 190 -7.05 -12.88 49.31
C TYR A 190 -8.19 -13.20 48.35
N GLY A 191 -7.85 -13.93 47.29
CA GLY A 191 -8.81 -14.65 46.47
C GLY A 191 -9.61 -15.66 47.30
N ALA A 192 -10.77 -16.06 46.79
CA ALA A 192 -11.60 -17.09 47.40
C ALA A 192 -10.77 -18.34 47.74
N PHE A 193 -10.87 -18.82 48.99
CA PHE A 193 -10.09 -19.96 49.50
C PHE A 193 -8.56 -19.83 49.33
N HIS A 194 -8.03 -18.60 49.33
CA HIS A 194 -6.61 -18.30 49.09
C HIS A 194 -6.11 -18.73 47.70
N GLY A 195 -6.98 -18.75 46.68
CA GLY A 195 -6.60 -19.10 45.30
C GLY A 195 -5.59 -18.13 44.67
N TRP A 196 -5.57 -16.88 45.13
CA TRP A 196 -4.58 -15.86 44.78
C TRP A 196 -4.48 -14.84 45.92
N CYS A 197 -3.49 -13.95 45.89
CA CYS A 197 -3.51 -12.71 46.66
C CYS A 197 -2.91 -11.59 45.80
N SER A 198 -3.17 -10.32 46.14
CA SER A 198 -2.47 -9.20 45.51
C SER A 198 -0.96 -9.31 45.76
N ASP A 199 -0.14 -8.48 45.11
CA ASP A 199 1.28 -8.45 45.43
C ASP A 199 1.46 -8.14 46.93
N GLY A 200 2.33 -8.92 47.60
CA GLY A 200 2.46 -8.87 49.07
C GLY A 200 1.18 -9.16 49.88
N CYS A 201 0.09 -9.58 49.22
CA CYS A 201 -1.27 -9.63 49.74
C CYS A 201 -1.77 -8.30 50.34
N ASP A 202 -1.20 -7.16 49.91
CA ASP A 202 -1.51 -5.82 50.40
C ASP A 202 -2.65 -5.19 49.57
N PRO A 203 -3.71 -4.63 50.19
CA PRO A 203 -4.73 -3.86 49.48
C PRO A 203 -4.21 -2.58 48.83
N ALA A 204 -3.06 -2.04 49.25
CA ALA A 204 -2.46 -0.85 48.66
C ALA A 204 -1.97 -1.06 47.21
N ASP A 205 -1.76 -2.32 46.80
CA ASP A 205 -1.34 -2.68 45.44
C ASP A 205 -2.53 -2.75 44.46
N LEU A 206 -3.77 -2.56 44.95
CA LEU A 206 -4.97 -2.56 44.13
C LEU A 206 -5.51 -1.13 43.95
N PRO A 207 -6.02 -0.78 42.77
CA PRO A 207 -6.67 0.50 42.56
C PRO A 207 -7.99 0.58 43.35
N GLY A 208 -8.24 1.72 43.97
CA GLY A 208 -9.47 2.04 44.68
C GLY A 208 -9.26 2.30 46.17
N ASP A 209 -10.13 3.12 46.76
CA ASP A 209 -10.28 3.12 48.22
C ASP A 209 -11.01 1.83 48.67
N LEU A 210 -10.24 0.91 49.25
CA LEU A 210 -10.74 -0.38 49.74
C LEU A 210 -11.10 -0.39 51.23
N SER A 211 -11.09 0.77 51.91
CA SER A 211 -11.28 0.87 53.37
C SER A 211 -12.64 0.33 53.87
N THR A 212 -13.68 0.42 53.05
CA THR A 212 -15.04 -0.06 53.36
C THR A 212 -15.43 -1.32 52.60
N THR A 213 -14.47 -1.89 51.86
CA THR A 213 -14.71 -3.04 50.99
C THR A 213 -14.68 -4.33 51.81
N GLN A 214 -15.70 -5.17 51.64
CA GLN A 214 -15.72 -6.47 52.31
C GLN A 214 -15.31 -7.60 51.37
N VAL A 215 -15.77 -7.52 50.12
CA VAL A 215 -15.53 -8.46 49.04
C VAL A 215 -15.25 -7.64 47.79
N LEU A 216 -14.37 -8.13 46.92
CA LEU A 216 -14.05 -7.48 45.67
C LEU A 216 -13.83 -8.52 44.57
N ALA A 217 -13.77 -8.05 43.33
CA ALA A 217 -13.28 -8.81 42.19
C ALA A 217 -12.07 -8.09 41.61
N VAL A 218 -11.00 -8.83 41.28
CA VAL A 218 -9.80 -8.30 40.65
C VAL A 218 -9.58 -9.00 39.33
N GLU A 219 -9.39 -8.22 38.28
CA GLU A 219 -8.91 -8.70 36.98
C GLU A 219 -7.64 -7.94 36.63
N ARG A 220 -6.62 -8.67 36.16
CA ARG A 220 -5.38 -8.08 35.65
C ARG A 220 -5.37 -8.25 34.14
N LEU A 221 -5.46 -7.12 33.43
CA LEU A 221 -5.47 -7.08 31.98
C LEU A 221 -4.05 -6.80 31.47
N PRO A 222 -3.31 -7.81 30.95
CA PRO A 222 -2.01 -7.57 30.35
C PRO A 222 -2.16 -6.87 29.00
N ARG A 223 -1.16 -6.07 28.60
CA ARG A 223 -1.14 -5.35 27.32
C ARG A 223 -1.41 -6.26 26.11
N GLN A 224 -0.97 -7.51 26.17
CA GLN A 224 -1.14 -8.48 25.09
C GLN A 224 -2.63 -8.77 24.79
N SER A 225 -3.51 -8.67 25.79
CA SER A 225 -4.95 -8.90 25.64
C SER A 225 -5.68 -7.79 24.88
N VAL A 226 -4.99 -6.68 24.56
CA VAL A 226 -5.56 -5.53 23.83
C VAL A 226 -5.01 -5.44 22.40
N LEU A 227 -4.00 -6.26 22.05
CA LEU A 227 -3.43 -6.29 20.70
C LEU A 227 -4.34 -6.97 19.66
N GLU A 228 -5.54 -7.41 20.06
CA GLU A 228 -6.53 -7.99 19.15
C GLU A 228 -7.46 -6.89 18.60
N PRO A 229 -7.08 -6.31 17.46
CA PRO A 229 -7.79 -6.73 16.26
C PRO A 229 -6.82 -7.06 15.13
N TYR A 230 -6.73 -8.35 14.79
CA TYR A 230 -6.17 -8.74 13.50
C TYR A 230 -7.00 -8.10 12.39
N LEU A 231 -6.34 -7.62 11.33
CA LEU A 231 -7.01 -7.20 10.11
C LEU A 231 -8.02 -8.29 9.66
N TYR A 232 -9.31 -7.97 9.60
CA TYR A 232 -10.30 -8.94 9.11
C TYR A 232 -10.05 -9.18 7.63
N ARG A 233 -9.72 -10.43 7.29
CA ARG A 233 -9.43 -10.87 5.91
C ARG A 233 -10.66 -11.42 5.21
N VAL A 234 -11.81 -11.35 5.87
CA VAL A 234 -13.10 -11.80 5.36
C VAL A 234 -14.06 -10.64 5.49
N ALA A 235 -14.77 -10.34 4.41
CA ALA A 235 -15.78 -9.30 4.42
C ALA A 235 -16.80 -9.58 5.53
N VAL A 236 -17.00 -8.63 6.42
CA VAL A 236 -18.03 -8.66 7.47
C VAL A 236 -19.19 -7.78 7.01
N PRO A 237 -20.30 -8.35 6.49
CA PRO A 237 -21.40 -7.56 5.96
C PRO A 237 -22.04 -6.71 7.05
N GLY A 238 -22.30 -5.43 6.75
CA GLY A 238 -22.92 -4.49 7.69
C GLY A 238 -21.95 -3.82 8.67
N PHE A 239 -20.65 -4.18 8.63
CA PHE A 239 -19.61 -3.59 9.49
C PHE A 239 -18.47 -3.02 8.63
N PRO A 240 -18.62 -1.83 8.03
CA PRO A 240 -17.56 -1.18 7.26
C PRO A 240 -16.22 -1.04 7.99
N GLU A 241 -16.28 -0.87 9.30
CA GLU A 241 -15.18 -0.63 10.23
C GLU A 241 -14.29 -1.87 10.34
N ALA A 242 -14.91 -3.05 10.32
CA ALA A 242 -14.18 -4.32 10.29
C ALA A 242 -13.46 -4.53 8.94
N ASN A 243 -13.94 -3.91 7.86
CA ASN A 243 -13.39 -4.07 6.51
C ASN A 243 -12.44 -2.93 6.09
N ARG A 244 -12.02 -2.07 7.04
CA ARG A 244 -11.16 -0.90 6.78
C ARG A 244 -9.99 -0.90 7.76
N MET A 245 -8.86 -0.36 7.31
CA MET A 245 -7.76 0.02 8.19
C MET A 245 -7.93 1.49 8.58
N SER A 246 -7.73 1.82 9.86
CA SER A 246 -7.78 3.19 10.40
C SER A 246 -6.39 3.80 10.60
N THR A 247 -5.34 3.05 10.28
CA THR A 247 -3.92 3.43 10.34
C THR A 247 -3.17 2.70 9.23
N ASP A 248 -1.95 3.14 8.95
CA ASP A 248 -1.08 2.48 7.99
C ASP A 248 -0.73 1.05 8.45
N LEU A 249 -0.58 0.15 7.47
CA LEU A 249 -0.12 -1.22 7.71
C LEU A 249 1.40 -1.25 7.65
N ASP A 250 2.04 -1.36 8.81
CA ASP A 250 3.45 -1.72 8.88
C ASP A 250 3.60 -3.24 8.69
N LEU A 251 4.40 -3.64 7.71
CA LEU A 251 4.71 -5.03 7.42
C LEU A 251 6.01 -5.49 8.07
N ASP A 252 6.71 -4.67 8.87
CA ASP A 252 7.97 -5.03 9.54
C ASP A 252 9.03 -5.63 8.58
N GLY A 253 9.03 -5.14 7.34
CA GLY A 253 9.90 -5.62 6.26
C GLY A 253 9.45 -6.91 5.55
N PHE A 254 8.26 -7.44 5.86
CA PHE A 254 7.69 -8.58 5.15
C PHE A 254 6.99 -8.19 3.84
N ASP A 255 6.97 -9.12 2.88
CA ASP A 255 6.39 -8.92 1.56
C ASP A 255 4.86 -9.11 1.52
N LEU A 256 4.18 -8.34 0.68
CA LEU A 256 2.79 -8.61 0.29
C LEU A 256 2.74 -9.54 -0.93
N THR A 257 2.63 -10.85 -0.70
CA THR A 257 2.57 -11.85 -1.77
C THR A 257 1.12 -12.25 -2.11
N GLY A 258 0.80 -12.35 -3.41
CA GLY A 258 -0.48 -12.90 -3.88
C GLY A 258 -1.68 -11.95 -3.81
N ALA A 259 -1.45 -10.62 -3.76
CA ALA A 259 -2.53 -9.63 -3.72
C ALA A 259 -3.45 -9.63 -4.96
N GLY A 260 -3.01 -10.20 -6.09
CA GLY A 260 -3.75 -10.26 -7.35
C GLY A 260 -3.86 -8.91 -8.04
N ARG A 261 -4.53 -7.94 -7.39
CA ARG A 261 -4.63 -6.54 -7.80
C ARG A 261 -4.35 -5.62 -6.61
N LEU A 262 -3.38 -4.74 -6.75
CA LEU A 262 -3.14 -3.62 -5.85
C LEU A 262 -3.71 -2.35 -6.50
N ASP A 263 -4.53 -1.61 -5.76
CA ASP A 263 -5.15 -0.37 -6.18
C ASP A 263 -4.77 0.71 -5.17
N ALA A 264 -3.84 1.56 -5.58
CA ALA A 264 -3.20 2.55 -4.75
C ALA A 264 -3.18 3.90 -5.48
N GLY A 265 -3.36 4.99 -4.74
CA GLY A 265 -3.24 6.34 -5.32
C GLY A 265 -1.80 6.63 -5.73
N ASP A 266 -0.87 6.45 -4.79
CA ASP A 266 0.56 6.64 -5.01
C ASP A 266 1.33 5.37 -4.61
N VAL A 267 2.40 5.07 -5.35
CA VAL A 267 3.32 3.98 -5.06
C VAL A 267 4.75 4.53 -5.02
N ALA A 268 5.34 4.57 -3.83
CA ALA A 268 6.74 4.92 -3.64
C ALA A 268 7.56 3.62 -3.49
N VAL A 269 8.53 3.41 -4.38
CA VAL A 269 9.44 2.27 -4.33
C VAL A 269 10.83 2.79 -3.94
N SER A 270 11.33 2.37 -2.77
CA SER A 270 12.66 2.77 -2.28
C SER A 270 13.82 2.02 -2.95
N GLY A 271 13.52 0.85 -3.53
CA GLY A 271 14.45 0.03 -4.29
C GLY A 271 14.17 0.04 -5.79
N SER A 272 14.27 -1.13 -6.41
CA SER A 272 13.92 -1.31 -7.83
C SER A 272 12.46 -1.72 -8.00
N LEU A 273 11.83 -1.20 -9.06
CA LEU A 273 10.56 -1.71 -9.56
C LEU A 273 10.84 -2.64 -10.74
N SER A 274 10.43 -3.90 -10.62
CA SER A 274 10.46 -4.87 -11.71
C SER A 274 9.03 -5.17 -12.15
N VAL A 275 8.72 -4.95 -13.42
CA VAL A 275 7.43 -5.26 -14.03
C VAL A 275 7.65 -6.37 -15.05
N ALA A 276 7.06 -7.54 -14.79
CA ALA A 276 7.24 -8.71 -15.66
C ALA A 276 6.38 -8.69 -16.94
N GLY A 277 5.31 -7.90 -16.93
CA GLY A 277 4.44 -7.67 -18.08
C GLY A 277 4.50 -6.22 -18.54
N ASP A 278 3.38 -5.72 -19.07
CA ASP A 278 3.30 -4.36 -19.57
C ASP A 278 3.15 -3.34 -18.43
N ALA A 279 3.84 -2.20 -18.57
CA ALA A 279 3.65 -1.03 -17.74
C ALA A 279 3.01 0.09 -18.58
N SER A 280 1.84 0.56 -18.14
CA SER A 280 1.18 1.73 -18.74
C SER A 280 1.25 2.90 -17.78
N ILE A 281 1.87 4.00 -18.22
CA ILE A 281 1.97 5.24 -17.45
C ILE A 281 1.02 6.25 -18.09
N GLY A 282 -0.07 6.58 -17.39
CA GLY A 282 -1.06 7.54 -17.91
C GLY A 282 -0.58 9.00 -17.92
N GLY A 283 0.54 9.30 -17.26
CA GLY A 283 1.17 10.62 -17.19
C GLY A 283 2.57 10.64 -17.82
N ALA A 284 3.39 11.62 -17.42
CA ALA A 284 4.77 11.72 -17.88
C ALA A 284 5.66 10.66 -17.21
N LEU A 285 6.57 10.07 -17.99
CA LEU A 285 7.65 9.21 -17.49
C LEU A 285 8.96 10.01 -17.47
N SER A 286 9.49 10.26 -16.27
CA SER A 286 10.80 10.89 -16.09
C SER A 286 11.83 9.81 -15.72
N VAL A 287 12.81 9.60 -16.60
CA VAL A 287 13.94 8.68 -16.36
C VAL A 287 15.18 9.51 -16.14
N THR A 288 15.74 9.47 -14.93
CA THR A 288 16.98 10.20 -14.58
C THR A 288 18.25 9.42 -14.90
N GLY A 289 18.13 8.10 -15.04
CA GLY A 289 19.19 7.22 -15.52
C GLY A 289 19.04 6.89 -17.00
N THR A 290 19.42 5.67 -17.37
CA THR A 290 19.31 5.18 -18.75
C THR A 290 17.92 4.64 -19.03
N LEU A 291 17.33 5.03 -20.17
CA LEU A 291 16.21 4.33 -20.80
C LEU A 291 16.77 3.38 -21.86
N SER A 292 16.67 2.07 -21.62
CA SER A 292 16.97 1.05 -22.62
C SER A 292 15.67 0.42 -23.10
N ALA A 293 15.38 0.56 -24.38
CA ALA A 293 14.17 0.03 -25.01
C ALA A 293 14.55 -0.69 -26.30
N GLY A 294 13.89 -1.83 -26.58
CA GLY A 294 14.05 -2.51 -27.86
C GLY A 294 13.46 -1.71 -29.03
N GLU A 295 12.39 -0.97 -28.77
CA GLU A 295 11.76 -0.05 -29.70
C GLU A 295 11.24 1.18 -28.93
N LEU A 296 11.44 2.36 -29.49
CA LEU A 296 10.88 3.61 -28.97
C LEU A 296 9.95 4.22 -30.03
N GLN A 297 8.65 4.15 -29.77
CA GLN A 297 7.64 4.83 -30.59
C GLN A 297 7.19 6.11 -29.88
N ALA A 298 7.51 7.26 -30.47
CA ALA A 298 7.05 8.56 -30.01
C ALA A 298 6.09 9.15 -31.04
N SER A 299 4.89 9.55 -30.60
CA SER A 299 3.93 10.29 -31.43
C SER A 299 4.29 11.78 -31.55
N GLY A 300 5.09 12.29 -30.60
CA GLY A 300 5.63 13.64 -30.60
C GLY A 300 7.12 13.69 -30.97
N PRO A 301 7.73 14.88 -30.96
CA PRO A 301 9.15 15.04 -31.22
C PRO A 301 10.01 14.34 -30.16
N VAL A 302 11.16 13.82 -30.57
CA VAL A 302 12.20 13.32 -29.69
C VAL A 302 13.34 14.33 -29.68
N THR A 303 13.60 14.93 -28.51
CA THR A 303 14.72 15.84 -28.29
C THR A 303 15.79 15.12 -27.49
N VAL A 304 17.01 15.09 -28.02
CA VAL A 304 18.20 14.54 -27.37
C VAL A 304 19.36 15.50 -27.56
N ASP A 305 20.27 15.57 -26.60
CA ASP A 305 21.47 16.42 -26.71
C ASP A 305 22.44 15.84 -27.74
N ASP A 306 22.77 14.55 -27.57
CA ASP A 306 23.60 13.78 -28.49
C ASP A 306 22.82 12.58 -29.03
N LEU A 307 22.91 12.37 -30.35
CA LEU A 307 22.34 11.20 -31.02
C LEU A 307 23.46 10.40 -31.71
N ALA A 308 23.75 9.21 -31.17
CA ALA A 308 24.59 8.23 -31.83
C ALA A 308 23.72 7.13 -32.44
N VAL A 309 23.89 6.88 -33.75
CA VAL A 309 23.20 5.81 -34.46
C VAL A 309 24.26 4.87 -35.02
N GLU A 310 24.38 3.67 -34.44
CA GLU A 310 25.33 2.64 -34.91
C GLU A 310 24.86 1.97 -36.22
N GLY A 311 23.55 2.05 -36.50
CA GLY A 311 22.92 1.49 -37.69
C GLY A 311 22.53 2.56 -38.72
N THR A 312 21.35 2.39 -39.30
CA THR A 312 20.80 3.35 -40.27
C THR A 312 19.79 4.28 -39.60
N ALA A 313 19.86 5.58 -39.92
CA ALA A 313 18.84 6.55 -39.57
C ALA A 313 18.03 6.88 -40.83
N THR A 314 16.72 6.64 -40.81
CA THR A 314 15.82 7.03 -41.89
C THR A 314 14.87 8.11 -41.37
N LEU A 315 14.93 9.30 -41.98
CA LEU A 315 14.01 10.40 -41.70
C LEU A 315 13.14 10.62 -42.93
N ALA A 316 11.83 10.51 -42.78
CA ALA A 316 10.89 10.72 -43.88
C ALA A 316 10.74 12.20 -44.27
N GLY A 317 11.03 13.11 -43.34
CA GLY A 317 11.02 14.55 -43.54
C GLY A 317 12.42 15.11 -43.86
N PRO A 318 12.49 16.42 -44.19
CA PRO A 318 13.77 17.09 -44.41
C PRO A 318 14.61 17.12 -43.14
N VAL A 319 15.94 17.05 -43.30
CA VAL A 319 16.91 17.17 -42.21
C VAL A 319 17.53 18.55 -42.27
N ALA A 320 17.26 19.38 -41.27
CA ALA A 320 17.92 20.67 -41.11
C ALA A 320 19.12 20.50 -40.16
N VAL A 321 20.33 20.75 -40.68
CA VAL A 321 21.57 20.71 -39.90
C VAL A 321 22.12 22.12 -39.82
N SER A 322 22.16 22.70 -38.61
CA SER A 322 22.76 24.03 -38.39
C SER A 322 24.28 24.00 -38.32
N GLY A 323 24.86 22.81 -38.10
CA GLY A 323 26.30 22.57 -38.04
C GLY A 323 26.87 21.95 -39.32
N LEU A 324 28.03 21.31 -39.18
CA LEU A 324 28.72 20.61 -40.26
C LEU A 324 28.11 19.22 -40.49
N ILE A 325 27.96 18.84 -41.76
CA ILE A 325 27.76 17.44 -42.15
C ILE A 325 29.12 16.87 -42.52
N SER A 326 29.60 15.91 -41.74
CA SER A 326 30.81 15.14 -42.04
C SER A 326 30.40 13.71 -42.39
N ALA A 327 30.55 13.34 -43.66
CA ALA A 327 30.17 12.03 -44.16
C ALA A 327 31.19 11.53 -45.18
N ASP A 328 31.44 10.21 -45.19
CA ASP A 328 32.32 9.57 -46.19
C ASP A 328 31.75 9.73 -47.62
N SER A 329 30.43 9.80 -47.74
CA SER A 329 29.74 10.10 -48.98
C SER A 329 28.45 10.87 -48.72
N LEU A 330 28.14 11.81 -49.61
CA LEU A 330 26.88 12.54 -49.61
C LEU A 330 26.23 12.39 -50.97
N SER A 331 25.02 11.85 -50.99
CA SER A 331 24.19 11.70 -52.19
C SER A 331 22.91 12.50 -52.02
N THR A 332 22.61 13.37 -52.97
CA THR A 332 21.37 14.16 -53.01
C THR A 332 20.58 13.75 -54.25
N SER A 333 19.27 13.56 -54.11
CA SER A 333 18.38 13.32 -55.25
C SER A 333 18.02 14.60 -56.00
N GLY A 334 18.20 15.75 -55.35
CA GLY A 334 18.07 17.08 -55.93
C GLY A 334 19.38 17.86 -55.86
N ASP A 335 19.26 19.18 -55.95
CA ASP A 335 20.40 20.08 -56.01
C ASP A 335 21.19 20.12 -54.70
N LEU A 336 22.53 20.15 -54.81
CA LEU A 336 23.41 20.53 -53.72
C LEU A 336 23.69 22.03 -53.81
N GLN A 337 23.11 22.82 -52.90
CA GLN A 337 23.43 24.24 -52.76
C GLN A 337 24.52 24.40 -51.69
N ALA A 338 25.71 24.84 -52.12
CA ALA A 338 26.83 25.11 -51.23
C ALA A 338 27.37 26.52 -51.51
N ALA A 339 27.75 27.26 -50.46
CA ALA A 339 28.39 28.56 -50.62
C ALA A 339 29.77 28.45 -51.31
N GLY A 340 30.41 27.29 -51.19
CA GLY A 340 31.59 26.89 -51.94
C GLY A 340 31.65 25.37 -52.05
N LEU A 341 32.16 24.87 -53.16
CA LEU A 341 32.33 23.44 -53.41
C LEU A 341 33.78 23.19 -53.83
N THR A 342 34.54 22.49 -52.98
CA THR A 342 35.88 21.99 -53.30
C THR A 342 35.77 20.51 -53.62
N VAL A 343 36.30 20.11 -54.78
CA VAL A 343 36.36 18.71 -55.20
C VAL A 343 37.83 18.34 -55.34
N GLU A 344 38.36 17.52 -54.43
CA GLU A 344 39.76 17.06 -54.48
C GLU A 344 40.00 15.99 -55.56
N GLY A 345 38.92 15.33 -56.01
CA GLY A 345 38.93 14.34 -57.07
C GLY A 345 38.35 14.88 -58.38
N SER A 346 37.47 14.10 -59.01
CA SER A 346 36.77 14.51 -60.23
C SER A 346 35.34 14.97 -59.93
N ALA A 347 34.91 16.01 -60.66
CA ALA A 347 33.51 16.38 -60.76
C ALA A 347 32.96 15.89 -62.11
N SER A 348 31.87 15.13 -62.08
CA SER A 348 31.14 14.69 -63.29
C SER A 348 29.70 15.14 -63.17
N ALA A 349 29.23 15.88 -64.18
CA ALA A 349 27.86 16.36 -64.25
C ALA A 349 27.36 16.22 -65.69
N ALA A 350 26.07 15.94 -65.86
CA ALA A 350 25.44 15.92 -67.18
C ALA A 350 25.50 17.30 -67.86
N ALA A 351 25.43 18.37 -67.06
CA ALA A 351 25.71 19.74 -67.46
C ALA A 351 26.43 20.46 -66.31
N LEU A 352 27.48 21.22 -66.63
CA LEU A 352 28.22 22.03 -65.67
C LEU A 352 28.29 23.47 -66.20
N SER A 353 27.73 24.42 -65.45
CA SER A 353 27.79 25.85 -65.75
C SER A 353 28.59 26.57 -64.68
N VAL A 354 29.69 27.21 -65.06
CA VAL A 354 30.55 27.98 -64.15
C VAL A 354 30.48 29.44 -64.56
N ALA A 355 29.85 30.28 -63.75
CA ALA A 355 29.74 31.72 -64.03
C ALA A 355 31.07 32.48 -63.84
N GLY A 356 32.02 31.90 -63.11
CA GLY A 356 33.36 32.45 -62.87
C GLY A 356 34.43 31.84 -63.78
N PRO A 357 35.71 32.22 -63.58
CA PRO A 357 36.82 31.64 -64.33
C PRO A 357 36.97 30.14 -64.08
N VAL A 358 37.38 29.40 -65.11
CA VAL A 358 37.71 27.98 -65.00
C VAL A 358 39.23 27.83 -64.96
N ALA A 359 39.75 27.40 -63.81
CA ALA A 359 41.14 27.03 -63.62
C ALA A 359 41.24 25.50 -63.47
N ALA A 360 41.88 24.83 -64.42
CA ALA A 360 41.96 23.36 -64.42
C ALA A 360 43.32 22.88 -64.98
N SER A 361 43.89 21.82 -64.43
CA SER A 361 45.09 21.20 -65.03
C SER A 361 44.82 20.70 -66.46
N SER A 362 43.62 20.17 -66.69
CA SER A 362 43.10 19.83 -68.01
C SER A 362 41.60 20.15 -68.10
N LEU A 363 41.17 20.70 -69.23
CA LEU A 363 39.77 20.89 -69.57
C LEU A 363 39.45 20.04 -70.81
N SER A 364 38.47 19.15 -70.72
CA SER A 364 37.97 18.35 -71.85
C SER A 364 36.46 18.51 -71.93
N ALA A 365 35.95 19.06 -73.04
CA ALA A 365 34.53 19.32 -73.23
C ALA A 365 34.15 19.11 -74.70
N SER A 366 32.90 18.71 -75.00
CA SER A 366 32.42 18.75 -76.39
C SER A 366 32.32 20.20 -76.88
N SER A 367 31.86 21.09 -76.01
CA SER A 367 31.76 22.53 -76.20
C SER A 367 32.00 23.23 -74.87
N ALA A 368 32.78 24.30 -74.86
CA ALA A 368 33.03 25.10 -73.67
C ALA A 368 32.89 26.60 -73.96
N GLU A 369 32.05 27.27 -73.19
CA GLU A 369 31.93 28.72 -73.14
C GLU A 369 32.46 29.18 -71.78
N VAL A 370 33.55 29.93 -71.75
CA VAL A 370 34.20 30.37 -70.50
C VAL A 370 34.57 31.84 -70.57
N THR A 371 34.48 32.54 -69.44
CA THR A 371 34.87 33.97 -69.39
C THR A 371 36.39 34.10 -69.46
N ASP A 372 37.12 33.48 -68.54
CA ASP A 372 38.57 33.35 -68.59
C ASP A 372 38.94 31.87 -68.46
N LEU A 373 39.89 31.42 -69.28
CA LEU A 373 40.43 30.06 -69.26
C LEU A 373 41.88 30.08 -68.81
N VAL A 374 42.18 29.37 -67.72
CA VAL A 374 43.55 29.05 -67.31
C VAL A 374 43.67 27.54 -67.23
N ALA A 375 44.24 26.92 -68.26
CA ALA A 375 44.36 25.47 -68.33
C ALA A 375 45.77 24.99 -68.68
N GLY A 376 46.20 23.83 -68.15
CA GLY A 376 47.39 23.17 -68.66
C GLY A 376 47.17 22.74 -70.11
N SER A 377 46.15 21.94 -70.35
CA SER A 377 45.62 21.62 -71.68
C SER A 377 44.11 21.85 -71.75
N ALA A 378 43.61 22.34 -72.89
CA ALA A 378 42.18 22.40 -73.17
C ALA A 378 41.87 21.70 -74.49
N THR A 379 40.93 20.76 -74.46
CA THR A 379 40.48 19.99 -75.62
C THR A 379 38.98 20.17 -75.78
N ALA A 380 38.54 20.75 -76.90
CA ALA A 380 37.11 20.88 -77.16
C ALA A 380 36.75 20.90 -78.66
N SER A 381 35.59 20.38 -79.05
CA SER A 381 35.17 20.51 -80.45
C SER A 381 34.89 21.98 -80.81
N SER A 382 34.35 22.74 -79.87
CA SER A 382 34.18 24.20 -79.95
C SER A 382 34.56 24.85 -78.61
N LEU A 383 35.42 25.86 -78.65
CA LEU A 383 35.85 26.63 -77.48
C LEU A 383 35.63 28.13 -77.71
N GLU A 384 34.77 28.75 -76.91
CA GLU A 384 34.54 30.19 -76.89
C GLU A 384 35.04 30.78 -75.58
N VAL A 385 35.98 31.73 -75.67
CA VAL A 385 36.53 32.46 -74.52
C VAL A 385 36.27 33.95 -74.71
N SER A 386 35.39 34.53 -73.89
CA SER A 386 35.02 35.95 -74.02
C SER A 386 36.07 36.91 -73.43
N GLY A 387 36.90 36.42 -72.51
CA GLY A 387 38.01 37.12 -71.86
C GLY A 387 39.37 36.58 -72.32
N THR A 388 40.23 36.20 -71.37
CA THR A 388 41.60 35.76 -71.63
C THR A 388 41.71 34.24 -71.65
N ALA A 389 42.39 33.69 -72.66
CA ALA A 389 42.76 32.28 -72.71
C ALA A 389 44.27 32.12 -72.49
N THR A 390 44.65 31.45 -71.41
CA THR A 390 46.04 31.06 -71.10
C THR A 390 46.11 29.55 -71.03
N ALA A 391 46.80 28.92 -71.99
CA ALA A 391 47.01 27.48 -71.99
C ALA A 391 48.38 27.07 -72.53
N VAL A 392 48.88 25.90 -72.09
CA VAL A 392 50.09 25.31 -72.68
C VAL A 392 49.76 24.68 -74.03
N GLN A 393 48.58 24.07 -74.16
CA GLN A 393 48.08 23.47 -75.40
C GLN A 393 46.56 23.69 -75.54
N LEU A 394 46.14 24.28 -76.65
CA LEU A 394 44.74 24.37 -77.09
C LEU A 394 44.55 23.44 -78.29
N ASP A 395 43.73 22.40 -78.13
CA ASP A 395 43.37 21.46 -79.19
C ASP A 395 41.86 21.54 -79.42
N SER A 396 41.47 22.36 -80.40
CA SER A 396 40.06 22.61 -80.70
C SER A 396 39.76 22.58 -82.18
N GLY A 397 38.53 22.17 -82.54
CA GLY A 397 38.04 22.30 -83.91
C GLY A 397 37.94 23.77 -84.31
N ASP A 398 37.08 24.51 -83.62
CA ASP A 398 36.96 25.97 -83.71
C ASP A 398 37.27 26.61 -82.35
N ALA A 399 38.22 27.56 -82.33
CA ALA A 399 38.49 28.42 -81.17
C ALA A 399 38.24 29.88 -81.51
N SER A 400 37.40 30.54 -80.71
CA SER A 400 37.17 31.98 -80.77
C SER A 400 37.54 32.59 -79.42
N ILE A 401 38.56 33.46 -79.43
CA ILE A 401 39.05 34.16 -78.23
C ILE A 401 38.89 35.65 -78.51
N ALA A 402 37.92 36.29 -77.85
CA ALA A 402 37.62 37.71 -78.07
C ALA A 402 38.66 38.64 -77.42
N GLY A 403 39.26 38.22 -76.30
CA GLY A 403 40.32 38.94 -75.61
C GLY A 403 41.72 38.54 -76.07
N ASN A 404 42.65 38.39 -75.14
CA ASN A 404 44.02 37.99 -75.45
C ASN A 404 44.15 36.46 -75.44
N ALA A 405 44.77 35.90 -76.48
CA ALA A 405 45.22 34.52 -76.52
C ALA A 405 46.73 34.47 -76.23
N SER A 406 47.13 33.77 -75.17
CA SER A 406 48.54 33.53 -74.85
C SER A 406 48.82 32.03 -74.78
N LEU A 407 49.65 31.53 -75.69
CA LEU A 407 50.07 30.14 -75.75
C LEU A 407 51.51 30.06 -75.26
N GLY A 408 51.74 29.28 -74.19
CA GLY A 408 53.09 29.03 -73.69
C GLY A 408 53.92 28.09 -74.60
N GLY A 409 53.25 27.38 -75.51
CA GLY A 409 53.84 26.45 -76.48
C GLY A 409 53.71 26.93 -77.94
N ASN A 410 53.59 25.98 -78.87
CA ASN A 410 53.44 26.27 -80.31
C ASN A 410 51.97 26.52 -80.68
N LEU A 411 51.71 27.49 -81.56
CA LEU A 411 50.43 27.61 -82.27
C LEU A 411 50.55 26.90 -83.63
N ALA A 412 49.84 25.79 -83.80
CA ALA A 412 49.71 25.10 -85.09
C ALA A 412 48.32 25.37 -85.67
N VAL A 413 48.26 25.94 -86.87
CA VAL A 413 47.00 26.18 -87.59
C VAL A 413 46.98 25.27 -88.81
N GLY A 414 46.10 24.26 -88.83
CA GLY A 414 45.98 23.34 -89.96
C GLY A 414 45.33 23.95 -91.20
N GLY A 415 44.61 25.07 -91.03
CA GLY A 415 44.02 25.87 -92.10
C GLY A 415 44.77 27.19 -92.36
N GLY A 416 44.05 28.23 -92.79
CA GLY A 416 44.61 29.57 -92.98
C GLY A 416 44.67 30.37 -91.68
N ALA A 417 45.81 31.01 -91.40
CA ALA A 417 45.94 31.97 -90.32
C ALA A 417 45.93 33.39 -90.90
N ALA A 418 44.97 34.22 -90.47
CA ALA A 418 44.88 35.63 -90.85
C ALA A 418 45.20 36.51 -89.65
N VAL A 419 46.24 37.34 -89.76
CA VAL A 419 46.56 38.37 -88.76
C VAL A 419 46.17 39.72 -89.35
N THR A 420 45.09 40.32 -88.84
CA THR A 420 44.60 41.63 -89.30
C THR A 420 45.31 42.81 -88.62
N GLY A 421 45.99 42.55 -87.50
CA GLY A 421 46.85 43.50 -86.79
C GLY A 421 48.34 43.29 -87.11
N THR A 422 49.20 43.57 -86.13
CA THR A 422 50.65 43.37 -86.25
C THR A 422 51.06 41.96 -85.85
N LEU A 423 51.77 41.25 -86.72
CA LEU A 423 52.52 40.05 -86.36
C LEU A 423 53.95 40.43 -85.98
N GLN A 424 54.34 40.19 -84.72
CA GLN A 424 55.74 40.28 -84.29
C GLN A 424 56.26 38.87 -84.04
N ALA A 425 57.23 38.44 -84.86
CA ALA A 425 57.84 37.13 -84.75
C ALA A 425 59.37 37.27 -84.79
N GLY A 426 60.08 36.48 -83.98
CA GLY A 426 61.54 36.44 -84.02
C GLY A 426 62.08 35.88 -85.34
N ALA A 427 61.34 34.97 -85.97
CA ALA A 427 61.60 34.45 -87.30
C ALA A 427 60.27 34.06 -87.99
N VAL A 428 60.18 34.28 -89.30
CA VAL A 428 59.05 33.84 -90.13
C VAL A 428 59.60 32.98 -91.25
N GLY A 429 59.18 31.71 -91.30
CA GLY A 429 59.44 30.82 -92.44
C GLY A 429 58.16 30.69 -93.26
N ALA A 430 58.24 30.97 -94.56
CA ALA A 430 57.11 30.82 -95.48
C ALA A 430 57.61 30.31 -96.83
N ASP A 431 56.87 29.37 -97.43
CA ASP A 431 57.12 28.92 -98.80
C ASP A 431 56.84 30.03 -99.82
N SER A 432 55.92 30.94 -99.49
CA SER A 432 55.61 32.15 -100.24
C SER A 432 55.09 33.23 -99.28
N LEU A 433 55.67 34.44 -99.35
CA LEU A 433 55.24 35.60 -98.58
C LEU A 433 54.82 36.71 -99.56
N VAL A 434 53.53 37.05 -99.55
CA VAL A 434 53.00 38.18 -100.30
C VAL A 434 52.77 39.34 -99.34
N VAL A 435 53.61 40.37 -99.44
CA VAL A 435 53.47 41.60 -98.65
C VAL A 435 52.63 42.58 -99.47
N GLY A 436 51.46 42.96 -98.96
CA GLY A 436 50.67 44.05 -99.54
C GLY A 436 51.43 45.38 -99.48
N SER A 437 51.05 46.37 -100.29
CA SER A 437 51.74 47.65 -100.38
C SER A 437 51.98 48.28 -99.00
N CYS A 438 53.24 48.46 -98.62
CA CYS A 438 53.64 49.21 -97.44
C CYS A 438 53.28 50.69 -97.63
N THR A 439 52.34 51.21 -96.86
CA THR A 439 52.19 52.66 -96.71
C THR A 439 53.08 53.14 -95.57
N GLY A 440 54.26 53.68 -95.91
CA GLY A 440 55.20 54.26 -94.95
C GLY A 440 56.44 53.43 -94.63
N CYS A 441 56.64 52.33 -95.34
CA CYS A 441 57.97 51.76 -95.62
C CYS A 441 58.43 52.34 -96.97
#